data_AF-A0A964Q0C9-F1
#
_entry.id   AF-A0A964Q0C9-F1
#
_cell.length_a   1.000
_cell.length_b   1.000
_cell.length_c   1.000
_cell.angle_alpha   90.00
_cell.angle_beta   90.00
_cell.angle_gamma   90.00
#
_symmetry.space_group_name_H-M   'P 1'
#
loop_
_entity.id
_entity.type
_entity.pdbx_description
1 polymer ?
#
loop_
_entity_poly.entity_id
_entity_poly.type
_entity_poly.pdbx_seq_one_letter_code
_entity_poly.pdbx_strand_id
1 'polypeptide(L)'
;MESRVHPWLYSSTLQESSRLASVIKPILGQNLTGFLVLGVFGCLAALAWQQLRLGLGIPGHAIVKAVVPLGLGIALVPWRGGGTIQSLIAGLLTLVIPAAPGEGSASRISLICLGPVLDLCLLKGSRGRWLLLCFGLAGLLANLLAFLSRLLPLLLAGEIPRRNLTQGWWTYPLCGFLAGMMAAAAVFKTRASPKDSPHGNSSGH
;
A
#
# COMPACT_ATOMS: atom_id res chain seq x y z
N MET A 1 -10.50 -43.27 -11.15
CA MET A 1 -10.40 -42.15 -10.18
C MET A 1 -10.21 -40.87 -10.98
N GLU A 2 -11.31 -40.26 -11.41
CA GLU A 2 -11.31 -39.01 -12.17
C GLU A 2 -11.27 -37.84 -11.19
N SER A 3 -10.21 -37.03 -11.26
CA SER A 3 -10.08 -35.80 -10.49
C SER A 3 -11.03 -34.74 -11.06
N ARG A 4 -12.13 -34.47 -10.35
CA ARG A 4 -13.00 -33.32 -10.62
C ARG A 4 -12.24 -32.04 -10.30
N VAL A 5 -11.51 -31.51 -11.27
CA VAL A 5 -10.94 -30.17 -11.20
C VAL A 5 -12.10 -29.18 -11.34
N HIS A 6 -12.42 -28.47 -10.26
CA HIS A 6 -13.56 -27.55 -10.23
C HIS A 6 -13.36 -26.37 -11.23
N PRO A 7 -14.31 -26.16 -12.16
CA PRO A 7 -14.18 -25.18 -13.25
C PRO A 7 -14.19 -23.70 -12.80
N TRP A 8 -14.55 -23.40 -11.55
CA TRP A 8 -14.47 -22.03 -11.02
C TRP A 8 -13.04 -21.54 -10.76
N LEU A 9 -12.02 -22.41 -10.78
CA LEU A 9 -10.62 -22.00 -10.65
C LEU A 9 -10.03 -21.41 -11.95
N TYR A 10 -10.76 -21.53 -13.07
CA TYR A 10 -10.40 -21.03 -14.40
C TYR A 10 -11.32 -19.88 -14.84
N SER A 11 -11.64 -18.94 -13.94
CA SER A 11 -12.40 -17.77 -14.33
C SER A 11 -11.56 -16.92 -15.32
N SER A 12 -11.92 -16.98 -16.59
CA SER A 12 -11.40 -16.20 -17.72
C SER A 12 -11.34 -14.68 -17.45
N THR A 13 -12.15 -14.20 -16.51
CA THR A 13 -12.11 -12.82 -15.97
C THR A 13 -10.77 -12.43 -15.35
N LEU A 14 -10.01 -13.36 -14.75
CA LEU A 14 -8.65 -13.09 -14.24
C LEU A 14 -7.61 -13.01 -15.36
N GLN A 15 -7.85 -13.70 -16.47
CA GLN A 15 -6.94 -13.74 -17.62
C GLN A 15 -7.11 -12.50 -18.51
N GLU A 16 -8.33 -12.00 -18.69
CA GLU A 16 -8.56 -10.71 -19.37
C GLU A 16 -8.04 -9.53 -18.55
N SER A 17 -8.15 -9.62 -17.21
CA SER A 17 -7.46 -8.71 -16.29
C SER A 17 -5.94 -8.78 -16.42
N SER A 18 -5.36 -9.89 -16.90
CA SER A 18 -3.91 -10.07 -17.05
C SER A 18 -3.29 -9.31 -18.23
N ARG A 19 -4.09 -8.56 -19.02
CA ARG A 19 -3.59 -7.42 -19.83
C ARG A 19 -2.93 -6.31 -18.98
N LEU A 20 -2.98 -6.44 -17.64
CA LEU A 20 -2.15 -5.75 -16.64
C LEU A 20 -0.63 -5.68 -16.96
N ALA A 21 -0.10 -6.51 -17.86
CA ALA A 21 1.32 -6.48 -18.22
C ALA A 21 1.77 -5.21 -18.97
N SER A 22 0.86 -4.46 -19.61
CA SER A 22 1.21 -3.20 -20.30
C SER A 22 1.31 -1.99 -19.37
N VAL A 23 1.06 -2.18 -18.08
CA VAL A 23 0.80 -1.08 -17.12
C VAL A 23 2.09 -0.50 -16.54
N ILE A 24 3.21 -1.19 -16.68
CA ILE A 24 4.50 -0.67 -16.27
C ILE A 24 5.12 0.11 -17.44
N LYS A 25 4.65 1.34 -17.66
CA LYS A 25 5.35 2.27 -18.54
C LYS A 25 6.62 2.78 -17.85
N PRO A 26 7.77 2.82 -18.55
CA PRO A 26 9.01 3.40 -18.00
C PRO A 26 8.82 4.88 -17.64
N ILE A 27 9.70 5.39 -16.79
CA ILE A 27 9.70 6.80 -16.32
C ILE A 27 9.88 7.80 -17.48
N LEU A 28 10.51 7.38 -18.58
CA LEU A 28 10.66 8.19 -19.79
C LEU A 28 9.35 8.17 -20.61
N GLY A 29 8.55 9.24 -20.53
CA GLY A 29 7.29 9.39 -21.29
C GLY A 29 6.06 9.74 -20.44
N GLN A 30 6.27 10.31 -19.26
CA GLN A 30 5.24 10.51 -18.25
C GLN A 30 4.52 11.84 -18.41
N ASN A 31 3.20 11.81 -18.30
CA ASN A 31 2.38 13.02 -18.26
C ASN A 31 2.48 13.68 -16.88
N LEU A 32 2.70 15.00 -16.84
CA LEU A 32 2.72 15.82 -15.61
C LEU A 32 1.52 15.55 -14.70
N THR A 33 0.35 15.26 -15.28
CA THR A 33 -0.87 14.88 -14.57
C THR A 33 -0.67 13.68 -13.64
N GLY A 34 0.09 12.67 -14.07
CA GLY A 34 0.36 11.48 -13.24
C GLY A 34 1.15 11.83 -11.98
N PHE A 35 2.17 12.68 -12.12
CA PHE A 35 2.94 13.21 -10.99
C PHE A 35 2.07 14.04 -10.05
N LEU A 36 1.21 14.91 -10.58
CA LEU A 36 0.32 15.73 -9.76
C LEU A 36 -0.65 14.87 -8.94
N VAL A 37 -1.26 13.85 -9.55
CA VAL A 37 -2.15 12.92 -8.85
C VAL A 37 -1.39 12.19 -7.75
N LEU A 38 -0.22 11.62 -8.05
CA LEU A 38 0.61 10.96 -7.03
C LEU A 38 0.99 11.94 -5.91
N GLY A 39 1.38 13.17 -6.25
CA GLY A 39 1.71 14.20 -5.27
C GLY A 39 0.55 14.52 -4.32
N VAL A 40 -0.65 14.70 -4.86
CA VAL A 40 -1.86 14.92 -4.07
C VAL A 40 -2.11 13.74 -3.13
N PHE A 41 -2.00 12.50 -3.60
CA PHE A 41 -2.17 11.33 -2.73
C PHE A 41 -1.06 11.16 -1.68
N GLY A 42 0.18 11.58 -1.99
CA GLY A 42 1.25 11.68 -1.00
C GLY A 42 0.93 12.69 0.10
N CYS A 43 0.43 13.87 -0.27
CA CYS A 43 -0.03 14.87 0.70
C CYS A 43 -1.20 14.34 1.55
N LEU A 44 -2.21 13.72 0.91
CA LEU A 44 -3.33 13.09 1.62
C LEU A 44 -2.86 12.00 2.57
N ALA A 45 -1.83 11.22 2.22
CA ALA A 45 -1.26 10.21 3.10
C ALA A 45 -0.63 10.80 4.36
N ALA A 46 0.13 11.89 4.23
CA ALA A 46 0.70 12.59 5.38
C ALA A 46 -0.38 13.23 6.26
N LEU A 47 -1.40 13.84 5.66
CA LEU A 47 -2.53 14.42 6.41
C LEU A 47 -3.36 13.34 7.11
N ALA A 48 -3.66 12.24 6.42
CA ALA A 48 -4.36 11.09 6.99
C ALA A 48 -3.58 10.47 8.14
N TRP A 49 -2.26 10.32 7.98
CA TRP A 49 -1.36 9.86 9.03
C TRP A 49 -1.50 10.73 10.29
N GLN A 50 -1.43 12.06 10.14
CA GLN A 50 -1.48 13.04 11.23
C GLN A 50 -2.87 13.17 11.90
N GLN A 51 -3.95 13.28 11.12
CA GLN A 51 -5.25 13.72 11.63
C GLN A 51 -6.13 12.59 12.16
N LEU A 52 -6.03 11.39 11.60
CA LEU A 52 -6.94 10.30 11.95
C LEU A 52 -6.53 9.67 13.28
N ARG A 53 -7.06 10.11 14.41
CA ARG A 53 -6.83 9.41 15.69
C ARG A 53 -7.68 8.15 15.76
N LEU A 54 -7.14 7.04 15.28
CA LEU A 54 -7.70 5.73 15.54
C LEU A 54 -7.39 5.41 17.01
N GLY A 55 -8.36 5.57 17.90
CA GLY A 55 -8.25 5.29 19.35
C GLY A 55 -8.03 3.80 19.68
N LEU A 56 -7.41 3.03 18.77
CA LEU A 56 -7.16 1.59 18.89
C LEU A 56 -6.17 1.27 20.01
N GLY A 57 -5.27 2.19 20.38
CA GLY A 57 -4.24 1.95 21.39
C GLY A 57 -3.21 0.86 21.03
N ILE A 58 -3.28 0.29 19.81
CA ILE A 58 -2.40 -0.78 19.35
C ILE A 58 -1.14 -0.17 18.73
N PRO A 59 0.07 -0.57 19.14
CA PRO A 59 1.29 -0.05 18.53
C PRO A 59 1.40 -0.51 17.06
N GLY A 60 1.83 0.39 16.17
CA GLY A 60 1.98 0.09 14.73
C GLY A 60 0.73 0.30 13.87
N HIS A 61 -0.40 0.76 14.42
CA HIS A 61 -1.63 1.01 13.64
C HIS A 61 -1.56 2.26 12.75
N ALA A 62 -0.61 3.18 12.99
CA ALA A 62 -0.53 4.46 12.27
C ALA A 62 -0.35 4.28 10.76
N ILE A 63 0.29 3.18 10.33
CA ILE A 63 0.50 2.87 8.90
C ILE A 63 -0.81 2.64 8.15
N VAL A 64 -1.85 2.12 8.83
CA VAL A 64 -3.16 1.83 8.23
C VAL A 64 -3.77 3.07 7.59
N LYS A 65 -3.60 4.24 8.22
CA LYS A 65 -4.16 5.52 7.77
C LYS A 65 -3.53 5.99 6.46
N ALA A 66 -2.21 5.83 6.34
CA ALA A 66 -1.44 6.29 5.19
C ALA A 66 -1.51 5.33 4.00
N VAL A 67 -1.63 4.03 4.28
CA VAL A 67 -1.67 2.96 3.27
C VAL A 67 -2.80 3.17 2.26
N VAL A 68 -3.97 3.62 2.72
CA VAL A 68 -5.16 3.77 1.87
C VAL A 68 -4.97 4.85 0.79
N PRO A 69 -4.65 6.11 1.12
CA PRO A 69 -4.37 7.13 0.10
C PRO A 69 -3.16 6.76 -0.77
N LEU A 70 -2.13 6.12 -0.21
CA LEU A 70 -0.99 5.64 -1.03
C LEU A 70 -1.44 4.60 -2.07
N GLY A 71 -2.18 3.58 -1.64
CA GLY A 71 -2.73 2.56 -2.52
C GLY A 71 -3.67 3.13 -3.58
N LEU A 72 -4.52 4.10 -3.23
CA LEU A 72 -5.41 4.77 -4.18
C LEU A 72 -4.63 5.54 -5.25
N GLY A 73 -3.56 6.25 -4.89
CA GLY A 73 -2.71 6.94 -5.87
C GLY A 73 -2.10 5.97 -6.90
N ILE A 74 -1.60 4.81 -6.45
CA ILE A 74 -1.09 3.75 -7.33
C ILE A 74 -2.21 3.08 -8.14
N ALA A 75 -3.42 3.00 -7.58
CA ALA A 75 -4.56 2.46 -8.30
C ALA A 75 -4.92 3.32 -9.50
N LEU A 76 -4.92 4.65 -9.32
CA LEU A 76 -5.26 5.66 -10.33
C LEU A 76 -4.13 5.91 -11.32
N VAL A 77 -2.89 5.95 -10.84
CA VAL A 77 -1.68 6.15 -11.66
C VAL A 77 -0.74 4.98 -11.42
N PRO A 78 -0.92 3.86 -12.14
CA PRO A 78 -0.20 2.63 -11.89
C PRO A 78 1.22 2.68 -12.47
N TRP A 79 2.09 3.47 -11.85
CA TRP A 79 3.42 3.74 -12.33
C TRP A 79 4.51 3.05 -11.48
N ARG A 80 5.54 2.51 -12.13
CA ARG A 80 6.79 2.09 -11.50
C ARG A 80 7.45 3.28 -10.78
N GLY A 81 7.62 3.17 -9.47
CA GLY A 81 8.18 4.27 -8.67
C GLY A 81 7.12 5.20 -8.08
N GLY A 82 5.84 4.98 -8.42
CA GLY A 82 4.74 5.81 -7.91
C GLY A 82 4.66 5.77 -6.38
N GLY A 83 4.87 4.59 -5.78
CA GLY A 83 4.89 4.44 -4.32
C GLY A 83 5.99 5.28 -3.68
N THR A 84 7.20 5.25 -4.25
CA THR A 84 8.37 6.01 -3.81
C THR A 84 8.11 7.50 -3.90
N ILE A 85 7.58 7.99 -5.02
CA ILE A 85 7.25 9.41 -5.19
C ILE A 85 6.26 9.86 -4.12
N GLN A 86 5.16 9.10 -3.95
CA GLN A 86 4.15 9.44 -2.95
C GLN A 86 4.70 9.44 -1.52
N SER A 87 5.53 8.44 -1.18
CA SER A 87 6.11 8.30 0.16
C SER A 87 7.18 9.33 0.44
N LEU A 88 7.94 9.74 -0.58
CA LEU A 88 8.89 10.85 -0.49
C LEU A 88 8.16 12.17 -0.22
N ILE A 89 7.10 12.47 -1.00
CA ILE A 89 6.28 13.67 -0.80
C ILE A 89 5.63 13.66 0.57
N ALA A 90 5.03 12.52 0.97
CA ALA A 90 4.45 12.36 2.30
C ALA A 90 5.50 12.58 3.40
N GLY A 91 6.68 11.96 3.26
CA GLY A 91 7.82 12.10 4.16
C GLY A 91 8.28 13.55 4.31
N LEU A 92 8.52 14.25 3.20
CA LEU A 92 8.89 15.66 3.18
C LEU A 92 7.83 16.52 3.87
N LEU A 93 6.55 16.25 3.62
CA LEU A 93 5.47 16.99 4.25
C LEU A 93 5.43 16.75 5.78
N THR A 94 5.78 15.55 6.26
CA THR A 94 5.91 15.29 7.71
C THR A 94 7.08 16.01 8.39
N LEU A 95 8.01 16.61 7.63
CA LEU A 95 9.05 17.47 8.18
C LEU A 95 8.52 18.88 8.50
N VAL A 96 7.53 19.34 7.73
CA VAL A 96 6.91 20.66 7.88
C VAL A 96 5.74 20.60 8.87
N ILE A 97 5.04 19.46 8.90
CA ILE A 97 3.90 19.24 9.76
C ILE A 97 4.34 18.63 11.10
N PRO A 98 4.00 19.24 12.25
CA PRO A 98 4.32 18.66 13.55
C PRO A 98 3.61 17.30 13.72
N ALA A 99 4.34 16.32 14.26
CA ALA A 99 3.77 15.01 14.58
C ALA A 99 2.62 15.18 15.60
N ALA A 100 1.54 14.42 15.45
CA ALA A 100 0.50 14.44 16.45
C ALA A 100 1.02 13.88 17.79
N PRO A 101 0.46 14.30 18.93
CA PRO A 101 0.78 13.70 20.23
C PRO A 101 0.63 12.16 20.18
N GLY A 102 1.73 11.44 20.45
CA GLY A 102 1.78 9.97 20.40
C GLY A 102 2.29 9.38 19.09
N GLU A 103 2.49 10.18 18.04
CA GLU A 103 3.12 9.76 16.79
C GLU A 103 4.64 9.83 16.89
N GLY A 104 5.25 8.68 17.19
CA GLY A 104 6.70 8.55 17.27
C GLY A 104 7.40 8.50 15.89
N SER A 105 8.70 8.79 15.88
CA SER A 105 9.62 8.73 14.74
C SER A 105 9.46 7.48 13.86
N ALA A 106 9.25 6.32 14.49
CA ALA A 106 9.02 5.05 13.81
C ALA A 106 7.87 5.07 12.80
N SER A 107 6.79 5.78 13.10
CA SER A 107 5.65 5.85 12.18
C SER A 107 5.96 6.68 10.94
N ARG A 108 6.81 7.72 11.05
CA ARG A 108 7.35 8.44 9.89
C ARG A 108 8.24 7.54 9.04
N ILE A 109 9.11 6.75 9.68
CA ILE A 109 9.96 5.78 8.96
C ILE A 109 9.09 4.79 8.19
N SER A 110 8.02 4.27 8.81
CA SER A 110 7.05 3.38 8.14
C SER A 110 6.43 4.04 6.90
N LEU A 111 6.05 5.31 6.98
CA LEU A 111 5.44 6.08 5.90
C LEU A 111 6.41 6.26 4.73
N ILE A 112 7.66 6.63 5.04
CA ILE A 112 8.71 6.88 4.04
C ILE A 112 9.14 5.58 3.36
N CYS A 113 9.29 4.49 4.12
CA CYS A 113 9.75 3.20 3.61
C CYS A 113 8.68 2.44 2.83
N LEU A 114 7.39 2.69 3.09
CA LEU A 114 6.30 1.94 2.47
C LEU A 114 6.32 2.01 0.94
N GLY A 115 6.54 3.20 0.36
CA GLY A 115 6.61 3.41 -1.08
C GLY A 115 7.72 2.61 -1.77
N PRO A 116 9.00 2.83 -1.39
CA PRO A 116 10.13 2.07 -1.92
C PRO A 116 9.94 0.56 -1.80
N VAL A 117 9.49 0.08 -0.64
CA VAL A 117 9.25 -1.36 -0.42
C VAL A 117 8.15 -1.87 -1.36
N LEU A 118 7.06 -1.11 -1.51
CA LEU A 118 5.97 -1.48 -2.42
C LEU A 118 6.44 -1.51 -3.88
N ASP A 119 7.21 -0.52 -4.31
CA ASP A 119 7.78 -0.50 -5.66
C ASP A 119 8.72 -1.69 -5.89
N LEU A 120 9.57 -2.03 -4.93
CA LEU A 120 10.43 -3.23 -4.97
C LEU A 120 9.61 -4.52 -5.08
N CYS A 121 8.54 -4.65 -4.30
CA CYS A 121 7.63 -5.79 -4.39
C CYS A 121 6.97 -5.89 -5.77
N LEU A 122 6.65 -4.76 -6.40
CA LEU A 122 6.03 -4.69 -7.72
C LEU A 122 7.03 -4.88 -8.88
N LEU A 123 8.34 -4.85 -8.64
CA LEU A 123 9.35 -5.09 -9.68
C LEU A 123 9.23 -6.49 -10.31
N LYS A 124 8.87 -7.51 -9.51
CA LYS A 124 8.75 -8.92 -9.95
C LYS A 124 7.50 -9.24 -10.78
N GLY A 125 6.69 -8.23 -11.10
CA GLY A 125 5.46 -8.37 -11.89
C GLY A 125 4.21 -8.12 -11.04
N SER A 126 3.10 -7.79 -11.69
CA SER A 126 1.90 -7.23 -11.05
C SER A 126 0.62 -7.90 -11.56
N ARG A 127 0.47 -9.22 -11.34
CA ARG A 127 -0.71 -9.98 -11.83
C ARG A 127 -1.53 -10.59 -10.70
N GLY A 128 -2.84 -10.28 -10.69
CA GLY A 128 -3.85 -10.95 -9.86
C GLY A 128 -3.45 -11.06 -8.39
N ARG A 129 -3.51 -12.29 -7.84
CA ARG A 129 -3.19 -12.59 -6.43
C ARG A 129 -1.79 -12.15 -6.00
N TRP A 130 -0.84 -12.04 -6.92
CA TRP A 130 0.49 -11.56 -6.59
C TRP A 130 0.50 -10.10 -6.16
N LEU A 131 -0.34 -9.25 -6.78
CA LEU A 131 -0.47 -7.85 -6.37
C LEU A 131 -0.98 -7.74 -4.92
N LEU A 132 -1.96 -8.58 -4.57
CA LEU A 132 -2.49 -8.70 -3.20
C LEU A 132 -1.37 -9.02 -2.20
N LEU A 133 -0.55 -10.03 -2.52
CA LEU A 133 0.60 -10.43 -1.71
C LEU A 133 1.68 -9.35 -1.64
N CYS A 134 1.99 -8.67 -2.74
CA CYS A 134 2.97 -7.58 -2.77
C CYS A 134 2.56 -6.45 -1.84
N PHE A 135 1.30 -6.03 -1.87
CA PHE A 135 0.81 -4.97 -0.98
C PHE A 135 0.84 -5.41 0.49
N GLY A 136 0.38 -6.63 0.80
CA GLY A 136 0.46 -7.19 2.15
C GLY A 136 1.90 -7.28 2.67
N LEU A 137 2.83 -7.79 1.85
CA LEU A 137 4.25 -7.88 2.19
C LEU A 137 4.90 -6.50 2.34
N ALA A 138 4.54 -5.54 1.48
CA ALA A 138 5.08 -4.19 1.58
C ALA A 138 4.65 -3.50 2.88
N GLY A 139 3.38 -3.61 3.25
CA GLY A 139 2.88 -3.11 4.52
C GLY A 139 3.53 -3.80 5.73
N LEU A 140 3.70 -5.13 5.68
CA LEU A 140 4.40 -5.90 6.70
C LEU A 140 5.85 -5.43 6.88
N LEU A 141 6.62 -5.35 5.79
CA LEU A 141 8.02 -4.97 5.81
C LEU A 141 8.21 -3.51 6.26
N ALA A 142 7.37 -2.59 5.78
CA ALA A 142 7.41 -1.20 6.21
C ALA A 142 7.14 -1.04 7.72
N ASN A 143 6.20 -1.82 8.27
CA ASN A 143 5.93 -1.77 9.70
C ASN A 143 7.00 -2.50 10.53
N LEU A 144 7.63 -3.55 10.01
CA LEU A 144 8.80 -4.16 10.65
C LEU A 144 9.99 -3.19 10.71
N LEU A 145 10.25 -2.44 9.63
CA LEU A 145 11.27 -1.37 9.65
C LEU A 145 10.95 -0.29 10.69
N ALA A 146 9.67 0.06 10.82
CA ALA A 146 9.20 0.96 11.87
C ALA A 146 9.49 0.41 13.28
N PHE A 147 9.16 -0.85 13.53
CA PHE A 147 9.46 -1.51 14.80
C PHE A 147 10.97 -1.56 15.06
N LEU A 148 11.76 -1.93 14.06
CA LEU A 148 13.21 -2.02 14.17
C LEU A 148 13.83 -0.64 14.47
N SER A 149 13.31 0.43 13.88
CA SER A 149 13.77 1.79 14.20
C SER A 149 13.53 2.23 15.65
N ARG A 150 12.54 1.64 16.34
CA ARG A 150 12.35 1.83 17.79
C ARG A 150 13.28 0.96 18.62
N LEU A 151 13.52 -0.27 18.15
CA LEU A 151 14.29 -1.26 18.87
C LEU A 151 15.79 -0.98 18.80
N LEU A 152 16.28 -0.53 17.63
CA LEU A 152 17.70 -0.38 17.36
C LEU A 152 18.42 0.58 18.33
N PRO A 153 17.88 1.78 18.66
CA PRO A 153 18.50 2.66 19.65
C PRO A 153 18.59 2.03 21.04
N LEU A 154 17.58 1.25 21.45
CA LEU A 154 17.56 0.58 22.75
C LEU A 154 18.58 -0.55 22.82
N LEU A 155 18.70 -1.34 21.75
CA LEU A 155 19.73 -2.38 21.64
C LEU A 155 21.14 -1.80 21.69
N LEU A 156 21.37 -0.67 21.00
CA LEU A 156 22.66 0.03 21.01
C LEU A 156 22.97 0.65 22.38
N ALA A 157 21.94 1.07 23.13
CA ALA A 157 22.08 1.55 24.51
C ALA A 157 22.24 0.41 25.54
N GLY A 158 22.15 -0.86 25.14
CA GLY A 158 22.20 -2.00 26.04
C GLY A 158 20.95 -2.17 26.91
N GLU A 159 19.85 -1.47 26.60
CA GLU A 159 18.60 -1.55 27.34
C GLU A 159 17.72 -2.69 26.79
N ILE A 160 17.23 -3.57 27.66
CA ILE A 160 16.32 -4.65 27.28
C ILE A 160 14.86 -4.19 27.47
N PRO A 161 14.10 -3.92 26.39
CA PRO A 161 12.75 -3.37 26.51
C PRO A 161 11.74 -4.48 26.83
N ARG A 162 11.67 -4.95 28.08
CA ARG A 162 10.87 -6.14 28.44
C ARG A 162 9.37 -6.02 28.16
N ARG A 163 8.76 -4.84 28.38
CA ARG A 163 7.28 -4.69 28.31
C ARG A 163 6.76 -4.35 26.92
N ASN A 164 7.54 -3.65 26.10
CA ASN A 164 7.11 -3.19 24.77
C ASN A 164 7.44 -4.18 23.65
N LEU A 165 8.37 -5.12 23.86
CA LEU A 165 8.79 -6.10 22.85
C LEU A 165 7.70 -7.11 22.50
N THR A 166 7.11 -7.73 23.53
CA THR A 166 6.20 -8.87 23.35
C THR A 166 4.92 -8.46 22.63
N GLN A 167 4.38 -7.28 22.96
CA GLN A 167 3.24 -6.71 22.26
C GLN A 167 3.62 -6.24 20.86
N GLY A 168 4.78 -5.59 20.69
CA GLY A 168 5.24 -5.04 19.40
C GLY A 168 5.54 -6.11 18.35
N TRP A 169 6.11 -7.25 18.76
CA TRP A 169 6.57 -8.30 17.84
C TRP A 169 5.46 -8.87 16.95
N TRP A 170 4.23 -9.00 17.46
CA TRP A 170 3.11 -9.54 16.68
C TRP A 170 2.20 -8.45 16.09
N THR A 171 1.99 -7.36 16.82
CA THR A 171 1.06 -6.30 16.39
C THR A 171 1.56 -5.54 15.17
N TYR A 172 2.86 -5.22 15.10
CA TYR A 172 3.45 -4.52 13.95
C TYR A 172 3.31 -5.29 12.64
N PRO A 173 3.79 -6.55 12.51
CA PRO A 173 3.65 -7.28 11.26
C PRO A 173 2.18 -7.53 10.89
N LEU A 174 1.31 -7.83 11.87
CA LEU A 174 -0.12 -8.04 11.61
C LEU A 174 -0.80 -6.76 11.11
N CYS A 175 -0.61 -5.63 11.79
CA CYS A 175 -1.18 -4.34 11.35
C CYS A 175 -0.62 -3.91 9.99
N GLY A 176 0.68 -4.12 9.75
CA GLY A 176 1.31 -3.80 8.48
C GLY A 176 0.74 -4.63 7.33
N PHE A 177 0.62 -5.94 7.54
CA PHE A 177 0.03 -6.85 6.57
C PHE A 177 -1.43 -6.51 6.26
N LEU A 178 -2.26 -6.32 7.30
CA LEU A 178 -3.67 -5.96 7.16
C LEU A 178 -3.85 -4.61 6.44
N ALA A 179 -3.01 -3.62 6.76
CA ALA A 179 -2.98 -2.35 6.05
C ALA A 179 -2.72 -2.58 4.56
N GLY A 180 -1.64 -3.28 4.23
CA GLY A 180 -1.31 -3.63 2.84
C GLY A 180 -2.48 -4.29 2.12
N MET A 181 -3.13 -5.27 2.76
CA MET A 181 -4.31 -5.95 2.24
C MET A 181 -5.49 -5.01 1.97
N MET A 182 -5.75 -4.03 2.85
CA MET A 182 -6.79 -3.02 2.64
C MET A 182 -6.47 -2.11 1.45
N ALA A 183 -5.22 -1.68 1.29
CA ALA A 183 -4.80 -0.91 0.12
C ALA A 183 -4.96 -1.72 -1.17
N ALA A 184 -4.58 -3.01 -1.16
CA ALA A 184 -4.78 -3.89 -2.29
C ALA A 184 -6.26 -4.01 -2.66
N ALA A 185 -7.14 -4.18 -1.67
CA ALA A 185 -8.59 -4.23 -1.88
C ALA A 185 -9.12 -2.93 -2.50
N ALA A 186 -8.65 -1.76 -2.05
CA ALA A 186 -9.00 -0.48 -2.64
C ALA A 186 -8.52 -0.37 -4.11
N VAL A 187 -7.32 -0.87 -4.40
CA VAL A 187 -6.75 -0.91 -5.77
C VAL A 187 -7.55 -1.86 -6.67
N PHE A 188 -7.96 -3.03 -6.18
CA PHE A 188 -8.77 -3.95 -6.97
C PHE A 188 -10.18 -3.41 -7.22
N LYS A 189 -10.81 -2.81 -6.21
CA LYS A 189 -12.17 -2.27 -6.33
C LYS A 189 -12.26 -1.15 -7.36
N THR A 190 -11.29 -0.24 -7.39
CA THR A 190 -11.28 0.86 -8.38
C THR A 190 -11.02 0.37 -9.81
N ARG A 191 -10.38 -0.80 -9.97
CA ARG A 191 -10.09 -1.41 -11.28
C ARG A 191 -11.18 -2.35 -11.78
N ALA A 192 -11.98 -2.93 -10.89
CA ALA A 192 -13.04 -3.88 -11.22
C ALA A 192 -14.31 -3.23 -11.81
N SER A 193 -14.24 -1.99 -12.32
CA SER A 193 -15.39 -1.33 -12.96
C SER A 193 -15.19 -1.23 -14.49
N PRO A 194 -15.68 -2.23 -15.25
CA PRO A 194 -15.88 -2.11 -16.68
C PRO A 194 -17.37 -2.22 -17.05
N LYS A 195 -17.86 -1.17 -17.71
CA LYS A 195 -18.59 -1.24 -18.99
C LYS A 195 -19.66 -2.35 -19.15
N ASP A 196 -20.63 -2.44 -18.24
CA ASP A 196 -21.97 -2.89 -18.61
C ASP A 196 -22.72 -1.68 -19.22
N SER A 197 -22.31 -1.28 -20.42
CA SER A 197 -23.26 -0.62 -21.31
C SER A 197 -24.00 -1.78 -21.97
N PRO A 198 -25.23 -2.11 -21.54
CA PRO A 198 -26.00 -3.13 -22.22
C PRO A 198 -26.05 -2.73 -23.69
N HIS A 199 -25.68 -3.68 -24.55
CA HIS A 199 -25.86 -3.59 -25.99
C HIS A 199 -27.20 -2.91 -26.26
N GLY A 200 -27.12 -1.65 -26.71
CA GLY A 200 -28.23 -0.97 -27.35
C GLY A 200 -28.69 -1.89 -28.45
N ASN A 201 -29.86 -2.48 -28.22
CA ASN A 201 -30.51 -3.43 -29.08
C ASN A 201 -30.75 -2.76 -30.43
N SER A 202 -29.86 -3.02 -31.39
CA SER A 202 -30.09 -2.74 -32.80
C SER A 202 -31.04 -3.79 -33.36
N SER A 203 -32.32 -3.66 -33.02
CA SER A 203 -33.44 -4.12 -33.83
C SER A 203 -34.01 -2.85 -34.48
N GLY A 204 -33.83 -2.57 -35.77
CA GLY A 204 -34.19 -3.48 -36.86
C GLY A 204 -35.70 -3.43 -37.06
N HIS A 205 -36.21 -2.34 -37.64
CA HIS A 205 -37.24 -2.27 -38.70
C HIS A 205 -37.56 -0.81 -39.05
#